data_AF-A0A8J1Z906-F1
#
_entry.id   AF-A0A8J1Z906-F1
#
_cell.length_a   1.000
_cell.length_b   1.000
_cell.length_c   1.000
_cell.angle_alpha   90.00
_cell.angle_beta   90.00
_cell.angle_gamma   90.00
#
_symmetry.space_group_name_H-M   'P 1'
#
loop_
_entity.id
_entity.type
_entity.pdbx_description
1 polymer ?
#
loop_
_entity_poly.entity_id
_entity_poly.type
_entity_poly.pdbx_seq_one_letter_code
_entity_poly.pdbx_strand_id
1 'polypeptide(L)'
;MSLGPTKRSFVDVVGLPRRHLKGNPFRRSRWPSRLALHWRRSWWKSSLLLSSKIPACFALLFLLLGVLQYHLHLEVDLEDRLHLDRPEENNNYSTFYVAAQLQQPPGGLDPQVCQHVGRCRFANEILPALQQADEQLFREQKPESVQAALSSLLQIADGYFKEPGDALDCRAGGAVVFYRLAEIYRHSVGAPQRAHNLYQLAMSMFWDMSREPGGLECLEGGQVWGLDFNAFMDAYLTLARDVHRHLPEGLPPAHVYKGEQGSSSSKKRKIAITSVCAYKEEHMFYELYALVKQNRDRYAALHGYDSHLWNSTFDANRAPVWSAVGLPLSLVQPEYSGTHYDWVVAADCDMMFINMDVKIEKILDEYVNEETDPAAKDVHVLITEDGRGLAGGIFLIRNSPEGRAIIQSVYGERNTVYDRHDLKDQWSFLWHFIRPKATGLRPQEIARLLASRSGSLRVHGPCWSIGIM
;
A
#
# COMPACT_ATOMS: atom_id res chain seq x y z
N MET A 1 52.86 26.93 21.54
CA MET A 1 53.31 25.81 22.37
C MET A 1 52.71 24.54 21.81
N SER A 2 53.58 23.61 21.41
CA SER A 2 53.33 22.36 20.71
C SER A 2 53.26 21.21 21.70
N LEU A 3 52.25 20.35 21.58
CA LEU A 3 52.20 18.90 21.90
C LEU A 3 50.92 18.41 21.17
N GLY A 4 50.89 17.47 20.22
CA GLY A 4 51.63 16.23 20.04
C GLY A 4 50.61 15.07 20.06
N PRO A 5 50.48 14.22 19.02
CA PRO A 5 49.40 13.23 18.91
C PRO A 5 49.76 11.91 19.60
N THR A 6 48.83 11.34 20.38
CA THR A 6 48.99 9.98 20.91
C THR A 6 48.37 8.94 19.96
N LYS A 7 49.25 8.20 19.30
CA LYS A 7 48.97 6.87 18.74
C LYS A 7 48.55 5.93 19.87
N ARG A 8 47.50 5.13 19.67
CA ARG A 8 47.37 3.83 20.35
C ARG A 8 47.23 2.72 19.32
N SER A 9 48.02 1.70 19.63
CA SER A 9 48.41 0.55 18.86
C SER A 9 47.41 -0.59 18.99
N PHE A 10 47.48 -1.46 17.98
CA PHE A 10 47.08 -2.87 17.99
C PHE A 10 47.33 -3.55 19.35
N VAL A 11 46.36 -4.35 19.77
CA VAL A 11 46.53 -5.42 20.75
C VAL A 11 46.09 -6.72 20.07
N ASP A 12 47.08 -7.58 19.82
CA ASP A 12 46.89 -8.99 19.56
C ASP A 12 46.24 -9.66 20.77
N VAL A 13 45.17 -10.42 20.55
CA VAL A 13 44.64 -11.37 21.53
C VAL A 13 45.03 -12.78 21.12
N VAL A 14 45.99 -13.30 21.87
CA VAL A 14 46.43 -14.69 21.89
C VAL A 14 45.36 -15.57 22.55
N GLY A 15 44.91 -16.57 21.80
CA GLY A 15 44.81 -17.99 22.18
C GLY A 15 43.97 -18.41 23.39
N LEU A 16 43.08 -19.40 23.18
CA LEU A 16 42.82 -20.62 23.98
C LEU A 16 41.59 -21.38 23.38
N PRO A 17 41.31 -22.65 23.73
CA PRO A 17 41.97 -23.87 23.24
C PRO A 17 41.03 -24.78 22.42
N ARG A 18 41.62 -25.56 21.49
CA ARG A 18 40.95 -26.69 20.82
C ARG A 18 40.63 -27.79 21.84
N ARG A 19 39.34 -28.10 22.05
CA ARG A 19 38.91 -29.37 22.64
C ARG A 19 38.49 -30.35 21.55
N HIS A 20 39.18 -31.48 21.55
CA HIS A 20 38.82 -32.70 20.84
C HIS A 20 37.52 -33.28 21.39
N LEU A 21 36.56 -33.57 20.51
CA LEU A 21 35.55 -34.59 20.74
C LEU A 21 35.69 -35.67 19.65
N LYS A 22 35.98 -36.90 20.10
CA LYS A 22 36.05 -38.14 19.33
C LYS A 22 34.71 -38.88 19.45
N GLY A 23 34.27 -39.49 18.34
CA GLY A 23 33.30 -40.60 18.27
C GLY A 23 31.83 -40.16 18.34
N ASN A 24 30.87 -40.72 17.59
CA ASN A 24 30.81 -41.97 16.82
C ASN A 24 29.62 -41.88 15.80
N PRO A 25 29.27 -42.90 14.99
CA PRO A 25 29.01 -42.73 13.56
C PRO A 25 27.54 -42.93 13.18
N PHE A 26 26.98 -42.05 12.35
CA PHE A 26 25.70 -42.34 11.69
C PHE A 26 25.90 -42.87 10.27
N ARG A 27 25.33 -44.07 10.09
CA ARG A 27 25.36 -44.93 8.91
C ARG A 27 24.87 -44.21 7.66
N ARG A 28 25.65 -44.34 6.58
CA ARG A 28 25.18 -44.20 5.20
C ARG A 28 24.28 -45.39 4.85
N SER A 29 22.98 -45.18 4.72
CA SER A 29 22.12 -46.12 3.99
C SER A 29 22.23 -45.83 2.49
N ARG A 30 22.91 -46.73 1.78
CA ARG A 30 22.79 -46.90 0.34
C ARG A 30 21.34 -47.24 0.00
N TRP A 31 20.77 -46.54 -0.97
CA TRP A 31 19.64 -47.04 -1.75
C TRP A 31 20.07 -47.16 -3.22
N PRO A 32 19.54 -48.16 -3.95
CA PRO A 32 20.17 -48.66 -5.15
C PRO A 32 19.71 -47.89 -6.39
N SER A 33 20.69 -47.58 -7.23
CA SER A 33 20.53 -47.31 -8.65
C SER A 33 20.02 -48.55 -9.36
N ARG A 34 18.77 -48.52 -9.86
CA ARG A 34 18.26 -49.27 -11.03
C ARG A 34 16.77 -48.95 -11.24
N LEU A 35 16.49 -48.07 -12.21
CA LEU A 35 15.37 -48.14 -13.17
C LEU A 35 15.36 -46.84 -13.98
N ALA A 36 16.27 -46.77 -14.94
CA ALA A 36 16.12 -45.92 -16.10
C ALA A 36 15.43 -46.76 -17.17
N LEU A 37 14.18 -46.44 -17.55
CA LEU A 37 13.65 -46.63 -18.90
C LEU A 37 12.19 -46.15 -18.97
N HIS A 38 11.91 -45.43 -20.06
CA HIS A 38 10.61 -44.93 -20.52
C HIS A 38 9.96 -43.79 -19.73
N TRP A 39 10.10 -42.57 -20.26
CA TRP A 39 8.99 -41.78 -20.84
C TRP A 39 9.51 -40.41 -21.30
N ARG A 40 10.07 -40.34 -22.51
CA ARG A 40 10.15 -39.12 -23.33
C ARG A 40 10.06 -39.54 -24.80
N ARG A 41 9.30 -38.77 -25.57
CA ARG A 41 8.96 -38.88 -27.01
C ARG A 41 7.69 -39.66 -27.33
N SER A 42 6.56 -38.94 -27.43
CA SER A 42 5.57 -39.18 -28.49
C SER A 42 4.55 -38.04 -28.56
N TRP A 43 4.98 -36.82 -28.88
CA TRP A 43 4.10 -35.77 -29.38
C TRP A 43 4.84 -35.13 -30.55
N TRP A 44 4.65 -35.71 -31.73
CA TRP A 44 4.84 -35.15 -33.08
C TRP A 44 4.84 -36.35 -34.05
N LYS A 45 3.69 -36.56 -34.70
CA LYS A 45 3.38 -37.44 -35.85
C LYS A 45 2.07 -38.19 -35.59
N SER A 46 0.94 -37.56 -35.90
CA SER A 46 -0.30 -38.20 -36.37
C SER A 46 -1.31 -37.12 -36.76
N SER A 47 -1.00 -36.37 -37.82
CA SER A 47 -2.00 -35.54 -38.50
C SER A 47 -1.75 -35.60 -40.00
N LEU A 48 -2.07 -36.74 -40.61
CA LEU A 48 -2.28 -36.88 -42.04
C LEU A 48 -3.09 -38.17 -42.26
N LEU A 49 -4.19 -38.02 -43.00
CA LEU A 49 -5.12 -39.04 -43.48
C LEU A 49 -6.30 -39.38 -42.55
N LEU A 50 -7.34 -38.54 -42.58
CA LEU A 50 -8.71 -39.03 -42.74
C LEU A 50 -9.58 -37.96 -43.40
N SER A 51 -9.94 -38.26 -44.63
CA SER A 51 -10.82 -37.50 -45.50
C SER A 51 -12.24 -38.03 -45.37
N SER A 52 -13.18 -37.08 -45.49
CA SER A 52 -14.54 -37.22 -46.01
C SER A 52 -15.71 -37.40 -45.01
N LYS A 53 -16.47 -36.30 -44.94
CA LYS A 53 -17.92 -36.20 -44.68
C LYS A 53 -18.41 -36.43 -43.24
N ILE A 54 -18.26 -35.38 -42.43
CA ILE A 54 -19.20 -35.08 -41.34
C ILE A 54 -19.93 -33.78 -41.72
N PRO A 55 -21.28 -33.73 -41.74
CA PRO A 55 -22.01 -32.52 -42.07
C PRO A 55 -21.81 -31.44 -40.99
N ALA A 56 -21.71 -30.17 -41.41
CA ALA A 56 -21.43 -29.02 -40.55
C ALA A 56 -22.40 -28.86 -39.35
N CYS A 57 -23.57 -29.49 -39.36
CA CYS A 57 -24.50 -29.51 -38.23
C CYS A 57 -24.02 -30.34 -37.02
N PHE A 58 -23.09 -31.29 -37.20
CA PHE A 58 -22.57 -32.09 -36.08
C PHE A 58 -21.42 -31.42 -35.33
N ALA A 59 -20.64 -30.55 -35.99
CA ALA A 59 -19.57 -29.79 -35.34
C ALA A 59 -20.13 -28.73 -34.36
N LEU A 60 -21.28 -28.14 -34.68
CA LEU A 60 -21.96 -27.19 -33.79
C LEU A 60 -22.57 -27.88 -32.56
N LEU A 61 -23.06 -29.11 -32.71
CA LEU A 61 -23.63 -29.90 -31.60
C LEU A 61 -22.53 -30.36 -30.62
N PHE A 62 -21.34 -30.70 -31.10
CA PHE A 62 -20.20 -31.04 -30.22
C PHE A 62 -19.58 -29.82 -29.52
N LEU A 63 -19.60 -28.64 -30.16
CA LEU A 63 -19.20 -27.39 -29.51
C LEU A 63 -20.24 -26.95 -28.46
N LEU A 64 -21.53 -27.10 -28.73
CA LEU A 64 -22.60 -26.78 -27.78
C LEU A 64 -22.66 -27.78 -26.61
N LEU A 65 -22.43 -29.07 -26.85
CA LEU A 65 -22.36 -30.08 -25.78
C LEU A 65 -21.06 -29.97 -24.97
N GLY A 66 -19.94 -29.58 -25.60
CA GLY A 66 -18.68 -29.29 -24.91
C GLY A 66 -18.76 -28.06 -24.01
N VAL A 67 -19.49 -27.02 -24.42
CA VAL A 67 -19.74 -25.81 -23.60
C VAL A 67 -20.77 -26.09 -22.50
N LEU A 68 -21.81 -26.92 -22.75
CA LEU A 68 -22.73 -27.33 -21.69
C LEU A 68 -22.08 -28.23 -20.63
N GLN A 69 -21.16 -29.12 -21.02
CA GLN A 69 -20.49 -30.01 -20.09
C GLN A 69 -19.37 -29.30 -19.29
N TYR A 70 -18.83 -28.20 -19.82
CA TYR A 70 -17.92 -27.33 -19.07
C TYR A 70 -18.68 -26.40 -18.10
N HIS A 71 -19.92 -26.00 -18.41
CA HIS A 71 -20.77 -25.26 -17.48
C HIS A 71 -21.40 -26.15 -16.38
N LEU A 72 -21.80 -27.38 -16.69
CA LEU A 72 -22.37 -28.32 -15.71
C LEU A 72 -21.34 -28.94 -14.73
N HIS A 73 -20.04 -28.71 -14.91
CA HIS A 73 -19.01 -29.10 -13.95
C HIS A 73 -18.44 -27.94 -13.12
N LEU A 74 -18.85 -26.69 -13.41
CA LEU A 74 -18.51 -25.52 -12.60
C LEU A 74 -19.64 -25.09 -11.65
N GLU A 75 -20.83 -25.69 -11.76
CA GLU A 75 -22.00 -25.39 -10.92
C GLU A 75 -22.27 -26.41 -9.79
N VAL A 76 -21.46 -27.47 -9.62
CA VAL A 76 -21.72 -28.53 -8.63
C VAL A 76 -20.82 -28.45 -7.38
N ASP A 77 -19.95 -27.45 -7.24
CA ASP A 77 -19.03 -27.35 -6.08
C ASP A 77 -19.02 -25.96 -5.40
N LEU A 78 -20.09 -25.17 -5.58
CA LEU A 78 -20.23 -23.83 -4.98
C LEU A 78 -21.55 -23.60 -4.22
N GLU A 79 -22.49 -24.56 -4.21
CA GLU A 79 -23.77 -24.41 -3.50
C GLU A 79 -23.84 -25.03 -2.09
N ASP A 80 -22.87 -25.85 -1.66
CA ASP A 80 -23.00 -26.59 -0.38
C ASP A 80 -22.26 -25.99 0.83
N ARG A 81 -21.73 -24.77 0.72
CA ARG A 81 -21.19 -24.03 1.88
C ARG A 81 -21.42 -22.54 1.77
N LEU A 82 -22.65 -22.08 2.02
CA LEU A 82 -22.97 -20.76 2.59
C LEU A 82 -24.48 -20.65 2.88
N HIS A 83 -25.01 -21.56 3.71
CA HIS A 83 -26.22 -21.27 4.48
C HIS A 83 -25.82 -20.54 5.76
N LEU A 84 -25.51 -19.25 5.60
CA LEU A 84 -25.66 -18.27 6.67
C LEU A 84 -26.87 -17.42 6.30
N ASP A 85 -27.88 -17.48 7.15
CA ASP A 85 -29.11 -16.68 7.05
C ASP A 85 -28.77 -15.24 6.70
N ARG A 86 -29.22 -14.77 5.52
CA ARG A 86 -29.28 -13.35 5.21
C ARG A 86 -30.48 -12.78 5.97
N PRO A 87 -30.30 -11.83 6.90
CA PRO A 87 -31.43 -11.03 7.35
C PRO A 87 -31.84 -10.09 6.22
N GLU A 88 -33.15 -9.96 6.01
CA GLU A 88 -33.77 -9.07 5.05
C GLU A 88 -33.19 -7.64 5.16
N GLU A 89 -32.83 -7.07 4.00
CA GLU A 89 -32.39 -5.69 3.85
C GLU A 89 -33.51 -4.72 4.25
N ASN A 90 -33.45 -4.20 5.48
CA ASN A 90 -34.16 -2.98 5.85
C ASN A 90 -33.33 -1.77 5.39
N ASN A 91 -33.60 -1.30 4.18
CA ASN A 91 -33.14 -0.02 3.66
C ASN A 91 -33.88 1.16 4.34
N ASN A 92 -33.58 1.40 5.62
CA ASN A 92 -33.95 2.62 6.35
C ASN A 92 -32.68 3.37 6.77
N TYR A 93 -32.03 4.04 5.81
CA TYR A 93 -31.00 5.05 6.09
C TYR A 93 -31.56 6.48 6.13
N SER A 94 -32.89 6.64 6.17
CA SER A 94 -33.51 7.95 6.38
C SER A 94 -33.82 8.15 7.86
N THR A 95 -33.38 9.30 8.38
CA THR A 95 -33.75 9.90 9.68
C THR A 95 -32.93 9.51 10.92
N PHE A 96 -31.66 9.92 10.97
CA PHE A 96 -30.98 10.22 12.23
C PHE A 96 -30.08 11.45 12.09
N TYR A 97 -30.63 12.66 12.23
CA TYR A 97 -29.86 13.85 12.58
C TYR A 97 -30.79 14.88 13.23
N VAL A 98 -30.81 14.89 14.57
CA VAL A 98 -31.24 16.02 15.38
C VAL A 98 -30.11 16.27 16.38
N ALA A 99 -29.58 17.49 16.34
CA ALA A 99 -28.63 18.10 17.28
C ALA A 99 -28.09 17.16 18.37
N ALA A 100 -26.95 16.51 18.11
CA ALA A 100 -26.19 15.84 19.15
C ALA A 100 -25.57 16.90 20.08
N GLN A 101 -26.34 17.34 21.07
CA GLN A 101 -25.72 17.54 22.38
C GLN A 101 -25.12 16.19 22.76
N LEU A 102 -23.85 16.19 23.19
CA LEU A 102 -23.11 15.04 23.70
C LEU A 102 -23.88 14.37 24.85
N GLN A 103 -24.94 13.62 24.57
CA GLN A 103 -25.61 12.79 25.54
C GLN A 103 -24.80 11.50 25.63
N GLN A 104 -24.15 11.32 26.78
CA GLN A 104 -23.28 10.19 27.01
C GLN A 104 -24.08 8.88 26.93
N PRO A 105 -23.57 7.85 26.25
CA PRO A 105 -24.08 6.51 26.47
C PRO A 105 -23.88 6.13 27.95
N PRO A 106 -24.82 5.40 28.57
CA PRO A 106 -24.69 4.96 29.95
C PRO A 106 -23.49 4.01 30.09
N GLY A 107 -22.44 4.47 30.79
CA GLY A 107 -21.14 3.80 30.88
C GLY A 107 -20.01 4.49 30.10
N GLY A 108 -20.27 5.65 29.48
CA GLY A 108 -19.32 6.37 28.63
C GLY A 108 -18.08 6.90 29.37
N LEU A 109 -16.96 6.94 28.66
CA LEU A 109 -15.71 7.54 29.13
C LEU A 109 -15.91 9.00 29.55
N ASP A 110 -15.01 9.46 30.41
CA ASP A 110 -14.89 10.86 30.76
C ASP A 110 -14.78 11.71 29.46
N PRO A 111 -15.73 12.63 29.19
CA PRO A 111 -15.70 13.51 28.03
C PRO A 111 -14.37 14.25 27.89
N GLN A 112 -13.66 14.51 28.99
CA GLN A 112 -12.36 15.17 28.97
C GLN A 112 -11.29 14.34 28.26
N VAL A 113 -11.36 13.00 28.34
CA VAL A 113 -10.45 12.09 27.63
C VAL A 113 -10.67 12.22 26.13
N CYS A 114 -11.92 12.17 25.66
CA CYS A 114 -12.21 12.30 24.23
C CYS A 114 -12.02 13.72 23.70
N GLN A 115 -12.20 14.75 24.55
CA GLN A 115 -11.80 16.12 24.23
C GLN A 115 -10.28 16.25 24.06
N HIS A 116 -9.47 15.50 24.84
CA HIS A 116 -8.03 15.50 24.68
C HIS A 116 -7.60 14.84 23.36
N VAL A 117 -8.11 13.64 23.08
CA VAL A 117 -7.76 12.87 21.88
C VAL A 117 -8.30 13.56 20.62
N GLY A 118 -9.44 14.23 20.72
CA GLY A 118 -10.07 15.01 19.65
C GLY A 118 -9.70 16.49 19.62
N ARG A 119 -8.64 16.94 20.32
CA ARG A 119 -8.24 18.35 20.29
C ARG A 119 -8.06 18.80 18.86
N CYS A 120 -8.64 19.94 18.55
CA CYS A 120 -8.46 20.62 17.29
C CYS A 120 -8.40 22.12 17.56
N ARG A 121 -7.29 22.74 17.20
CA ARG A 121 -7.11 24.19 17.34
C ARG A 121 -8.15 25.00 16.57
N PHE A 122 -8.70 24.42 15.50
CA PHE A 122 -9.61 25.06 14.55
C PHE A 122 -11.06 24.59 14.70
N ALA A 123 -11.43 24.00 15.85
CA ALA A 123 -12.74 23.38 16.02
C ALA A 123 -13.90 24.38 15.82
N ASN A 124 -13.75 25.61 16.32
CA ASN A 124 -14.79 26.62 16.24
C ASN A 124 -15.02 27.10 14.79
N GLU A 125 -13.99 27.07 13.97
CA GLU A 125 -14.03 27.47 12.57
C GLU A 125 -14.51 26.33 11.66
N ILE A 126 -14.07 25.10 11.93
CA ILE A 126 -14.33 23.95 11.06
C ILE A 126 -15.72 23.35 11.33
N LEU A 127 -16.14 23.22 12.59
CA LEU A 127 -17.33 22.47 12.94
C LEU A 127 -18.62 23.03 12.30
N PRO A 128 -18.87 24.35 12.27
CA PRO A 128 -20.06 24.89 11.60
C PRO A 128 -20.06 24.62 10.08
N ALA A 129 -18.90 24.77 9.44
CA ALA A 129 -18.77 24.53 8.00
C ALA A 129 -18.92 23.03 7.65
N LEU A 130 -18.42 22.14 8.51
CA LEU A 130 -18.59 20.71 8.38
C LEU A 130 -20.06 20.29 8.56
N GLN A 131 -20.75 20.85 9.56
CA GLN A 131 -22.18 20.62 9.78
C GLN A 131 -23.00 21.10 8.57
N GLN A 132 -22.69 22.27 8.03
CA GLN A 132 -23.34 22.78 6.82
C GLN A 132 -23.12 21.85 5.62
N ALA A 133 -21.90 21.33 5.43
CA ALA A 133 -21.60 20.37 4.37
C ALA A 133 -22.38 19.06 4.55
N ASP A 134 -22.47 18.54 5.77
CA ASP A 134 -23.27 17.35 6.09
C ASP A 134 -24.76 17.58 5.81
N GLU A 135 -25.31 18.74 6.19
CA GLU A 135 -26.71 19.08 5.87
C GLU A 135 -26.97 19.11 4.35
N GLN A 136 -26.04 19.69 3.58
CA GLN A 136 -26.12 19.72 2.11
C GLN A 136 -26.06 18.33 1.49
N LEU A 137 -25.19 17.45 2.00
CA LEU A 137 -25.04 16.08 1.50
C LEU A 137 -26.24 15.21 1.79
N PHE A 138 -26.70 15.20 3.05
CA PHE A 138 -27.66 14.22 3.51
C PHE A 138 -29.12 14.65 3.34
N ARG A 139 -29.45 15.96 3.38
CA ARG A 139 -30.84 16.40 3.25
C ARG A 139 -31.29 16.59 1.81
N GLU A 140 -30.46 17.19 0.98
CA GLU A 140 -30.92 17.68 -0.32
C GLU A 140 -30.68 16.68 -1.45
N GLN A 141 -29.59 15.90 -1.40
CA GLN A 141 -29.15 14.94 -2.43
C GLN A 141 -29.20 15.50 -3.88
N LYS A 142 -29.22 16.82 -4.04
CA LYS A 142 -29.20 17.49 -5.34
C LYS A 142 -27.76 17.67 -5.80
N PRO A 143 -27.48 17.63 -7.12
CA PRO A 143 -26.14 17.85 -7.65
C PRO A 143 -25.50 19.16 -7.18
N GLU A 144 -26.29 20.24 -7.07
CA GLU A 144 -25.82 21.54 -6.58
C GLU A 144 -25.38 21.48 -5.12
N SER A 145 -26.11 20.75 -4.27
CA SER A 145 -25.78 20.56 -2.85
C SER A 145 -24.51 19.72 -2.67
N VAL A 146 -24.33 18.67 -3.49
CA VAL A 146 -23.08 17.89 -3.52
C VAL A 146 -21.89 18.77 -3.92
N GLN A 147 -22.06 19.62 -4.93
CA GLN A 147 -21.01 20.53 -5.38
C GLN A 147 -20.65 21.57 -4.30
N ALA A 148 -21.66 22.13 -3.62
CA ALA A 148 -21.46 23.06 -2.51
C ALA A 148 -20.69 22.38 -1.36
N ALA A 149 -21.12 21.18 -0.94
CA ALA A 149 -20.48 20.44 0.13
C ALA A 149 -19.03 20.06 -0.21
N LEU A 150 -18.78 19.59 -1.45
CA LEU A 150 -17.44 19.29 -1.93
C LEU A 150 -16.54 20.53 -1.91
N SER A 151 -17.04 21.67 -2.37
CA SER A 151 -16.28 22.92 -2.36
C SER A 151 -15.94 23.36 -0.94
N SER A 152 -16.89 23.30 -0.01
CA SER A 152 -16.67 23.63 1.41
C SER A 152 -15.64 22.70 2.05
N LEU A 153 -15.75 21.39 1.84
CA LEU A 153 -14.81 20.42 2.41
C LEU A 153 -13.40 20.56 1.82
N LEU A 154 -13.27 20.83 0.52
CA LEU A 154 -11.97 21.12 -0.10
C LEU A 154 -11.36 22.41 0.44
N GLN A 155 -12.16 23.46 0.66
CA GLN A 155 -11.71 24.70 1.29
C GLN A 155 -11.22 24.44 2.71
N ILE A 156 -11.90 23.60 3.50
CA ILE A 156 -11.44 23.21 4.83
C ILE A 156 -10.12 22.43 4.72
N ALA A 157 -10.05 21.43 3.83
CA ALA A 157 -8.86 20.60 3.66
C ALA A 157 -7.63 21.38 3.20
N ASP A 158 -7.79 22.36 2.29
CA ASP A 158 -6.68 23.19 1.81
C ASP A 158 -6.40 24.42 2.70
N GLY A 159 -7.38 24.85 3.50
CA GLY A 159 -7.23 25.97 4.43
C GLY A 159 -6.61 25.56 5.78
N TYR A 160 -7.02 24.41 6.32
CA TYR A 160 -6.63 23.96 7.66
C TYR A 160 -5.80 22.68 7.67
N PHE A 161 -5.86 21.86 6.61
CA PHE A 161 -5.17 20.55 6.56
C PHE A 161 -4.21 20.47 5.36
N LYS A 162 -3.64 21.61 4.99
CA LYS A 162 -2.59 21.70 3.96
C LYS A 162 -1.24 21.32 4.52
N GLU A 163 -0.93 21.82 5.70
CA GLU A 163 0.29 21.48 6.40
C GLU A 163 0.07 20.22 7.25
N PRO A 164 1.00 19.26 7.25
CA PRO A 164 0.86 18.03 8.05
C PRO A 164 0.84 18.35 9.54
N GLY A 165 1.43 19.48 9.92
CA GLY A 165 1.44 19.98 11.29
C GLY A 165 0.03 20.23 11.83
N ASP A 166 -0.72 21.04 11.09
CA ASP A 166 -2.08 21.45 11.45
C ASP A 166 -3.06 20.26 11.42
N ALA A 167 -2.87 19.35 10.47
CA ALA A 167 -3.64 18.12 10.37
C ALA A 167 -3.45 17.20 11.59
N LEU A 168 -2.21 17.07 12.09
CA LEU A 168 -1.92 16.32 13.32
C LEU A 168 -2.36 17.05 14.60
N ASP A 169 -2.48 18.37 14.58
CA ASP A 169 -3.02 19.16 15.70
C ASP A 169 -4.56 19.11 15.76
N CYS A 170 -5.19 18.51 14.75
CA CYS A 170 -6.63 18.37 14.60
C CYS A 170 -6.99 16.99 13.99
N ARG A 171 -6.40 15.91 14.52
CA ARG A 171 -6.49 14.54 13.96
C ARG A 171 -7.93 14.12 13.67
N ALA A 172 -8.82 14.29 14.65
CA ALA A 172 -10.23 13.94 14.51
C ALA A 172 -10.94 14.77 13.42
N GLY A 173 -10.78 16.10 13.45
CA GLY A 173 -11.40 16.99 12.47
C GLY A 173 -10.88 16.75 11.05
N GLY A 174 -9.57 16.57 10.91
CA GLY A 174 -8.93 16.20 9.65
C GLY A 174 -9.44 14.87 9.10
N ALA A 175 -9.52 13.85 9.96
CA ALA A 175 -9.99 12.53 9.57
C ALA A 175 -11.44 12.56 9.09
N VAL A 176 -12.33 13.29 9.79
CA VAL A 176 -13.72 13.45 9.36
C VAL A 176 -13.82 14.19 8.04
N VAL A 177 -13.06 15.28 7.84
CA VAL A 177 -13.08 16.02 6.57
C VAL A 177 -12.60 15.14 5.41
N PHE A 178 -11.51 14.38 5.59
CA PHE A 178 -11.03 13.45 4.56
C PHE A 178 -12.01 12.31 4.31
N TYR A 179 -12.65 11.76 5.36
CA TYR A 179 -13.71 10.77 5.21
C TYR A 179 -14.89 11.31 4.40
N ARG A 180 -15.42 12.50 4.72
CA ARG A 180 -16.54 13.10 3.99
C ARG A 180 -16.19 13.39 2.53
N LEU A 181 -14.98 13.88 2.27
CA LEU A 181 -14.49 14.01 0.89
C LEU A 181 -14.47 12.66 0.18
N ALA A 182 -14.00 11.59 0.85
CA ALA A 182 -13.97 10.25 0.29
C ALA A 182 -15.38 9.74 -0.05
N GLU A 183 -16.37 9.94 0.83
CA GLU A 183 -17.78 9.59 0.58
C GLU A 183 -18.31 10.27 -0.68
N ILE A 184 -18.09 11.58 -0.83
CA ILE A 184 -18.49 12.34 -2.04
C ILE A 184 -17.79 11.76 -3.28
N TYR A 185 -16.48 11.54 -3.21
CA TYR A 185 -15.74 11.01 -4.35
C TYR A 185 -16.20 9.61 -4.74
N ARG A 186 -16.49 8.75 -3.76
CA ARG A 186 -16.97 7.39 -3.98
C ARG A 186 -18.37 7.40 -4.59
N HIS A 187 -19.33 8.03 -3.92
CA HIS A 187 -20.75 7.87 -4.23
C HIS A 187 -21.25 8.87 -5.27
N SER A 188 -20.82 10.13 -5.19
CA SER A 188 -21.33 11.19 -6.07
C SER A 188 -20.49 11.38 -7.32
N VAL A 189 -19.16 11.44 -7.18
CA VAL A 189 -18.23 11.68 -8.29
C VAL A 189 -17.91 10.40 -9.07
N GLY A 190 -17.91 9.24 -8.41
CA GLY A 190 -17.51 7.96 -9.03
C GLY A 190 -16.00 7.84 -9.22
N ALA A 191 -15.20 8.36 -8.28
CA ALA A 191 -13.74 8.31 -8.26
C ALA A 191 -13.22 7.45 -7.09
N PRO A 192 -13.47 6.12 -7.10
CA PRO A 192 -13.20 5.24 -5.95
C PRO A 192 -11.72 5.19 -5.56
N GLN A 193 -10.82 5.30 -6.53
CA GLN A 193 -9.37 5.38 -6.32
C GLN A 193 -8.99 6.61 -5.46
N ARG A 194 -9.61 7.75 -5.74
CA ARG A 194 -9.38 8.99 -4.99
C ARG A 194 -10.03 8.92 -3.61
N ALA A 195 -11.23 8.34 -3.52
CA ALA A 195 -11.88 8.09 -2.24
C ALA A 195 -11.02 7.20 -1.34
N HIS A 196 -10.44 6.13 -1.88
CA HIS A 196 -9.57 5.23 -1.12
C HIS A 196 -8.32 5.95 -0.59
N ASN A 197 -7.70 6.80 -1.41
CA ASN A 197 -6.61 7.68 -0.99
C ASN A 197 -6.97 8.58 0.21
N LEU A 198 -8.18 9.17 0.19
CA LEU A 198 -8.66 10.01 1.27
C LEU A 198 -8.99 9.20 2.54
N TYR A 199 -9.56 8.00 2.39
CA TYR A 199 -9.74 7.11 3.54
C TYR A 199 -8.41 6.70 4.16
N GLN A 200 -7.34 6.48 3.39
CA GLN A 200 -6.02 6.17 3.96
C GLN A 200 -5.51 7.33 4.83
N LEU A 201 -5.68 8.58 4.40
CA LEU A 201 -5.34 9.76 5.21
C LEU A 201 -6.20 9.87 6.48
N ALA A 202 -7.49 9.55 6.40
CA ALA A 202 -8.37 9.50 7.57
C ALA A 202 -7.98 8.36 8.53
N MET A 203 -7.71 7.18 7.98
CA MET A 203 -7.33 5.99 8.74
C MET A 203 -6.03 6.20 9.50
N SER A 204 -5.02 6.81 8.89
CA SER A 204 -3.76 7.08 9.59
C SER A 204 -3.96 8.03 10.77
N MET A 205 -4.82 9.05 10.64
CA MET A 205 -5.17 9.92 11.76
C MET A 205 -5.92 9.20 12.87
N PHE A 206 -6.90 8.35 12.54
CA PHE A 206 -7.59 7.53 13.54
C PHE A 206 -6.66 6.52 14.19
N TRP A 207 -5.71 5.96 13.43
CA TRP A 207 -4.69 5.08 13.98
C TRP A 207 -3.86 5.82 15.02
N ASP A 208 -3.36 7.02 14.69
CA ASP A 208 -2.60 7.86 15.62
C ASP A 208 -3.42 8.18 16.89
N MET A 209 -4.70 8.49 16.73
CA MET A 209 -5.61 8.70 17.86
C MET A 209 -5.79 7.44 18.71
N SER A 210 -5.96 6.27 18.10
CA SER A 210 -6.18 5.01 18.84
C SER A 210 -4.97 4.58 19.69
N ARG A 211 -3.79 5.14 19.41
CA ARG A 211 -2.55 4.91 20.16
C ARG A 211 -2.37 5.83 21.36
N GLU A 212 -3.17 6.89 21.47
CA GLU A 212 -3.18 7.76 22.64
C GLU A 212 -3.92 7.09 23.82
N PRO A 213 -3.58 7.42 25.07
CA PRO A 213 -4.31 6.92 26.24
C PRO A 213 -5.82 7.26 26.15
N GLY A 214 -6.68 6.24 26.20
CA GLY A 214 -8.13 6.39 26.07
C GLY A 214 -8.63 6.61 24.63
N GLY A 215 -7.72 6.58 23.65
CA GLY A 215 -8.03 6.92 22.26
C GLY A 215 -8.90 5.88 21.56
N LEU A 216 -8.63 4.60 21.78
CA LEU A 216 -9.44 3.52 21.21
C LEU A 216 -10.87 3.55 21.78
N GLU A 217 -10.98 3.73 23.10
CA GLU A 217 -12.26 3.80 23.78
C GLU A 217 -13.07 5.02 23.33
N CYS A 218 -12.42 6.13 22.99
CA CYS A 218 -13.09 7.28 22.38
C CYS A 218 -13.60 7.02 20.97
N LEU A 219 -12.89 6.21 20.17
CA LEU A 219 -13.33 5.81 18.83
C LEU A 219 -14.47 4.78 18.90
N GLU A 220 -14.39 3.83 19.83
CA GLU A 220 -15.39 2.77 20.03
C GLU A 220 -16.64 3.27 20.77
N GLY A 221 -16.48 4.24 21.67
CA GLY A 221 -17.50 4.73 22.59
C GLY A 221 -18.59 5.62 21.97
N GLY A 222 -18.58 5.83 20.66
CA GLY A 222 -19.64 6.53 19.94
C GLY A 222 -19.16 7.44 18.81
N GLN A 223 -19.82 8.58 18.64
CA GLN A 223 -19.53 9.50 17.55
C GLN A 223 -18.38 10.46 17.90
N VAL A 224 -17.26 10.34 17.20
CA VAL A 224 -16.18 11.34 17.23
C VAL A 224 -16.45 12.34 16.12
N TRP A 225 -16.70 13.61 16.49
CA TRP A 225 -17.00 14.66 15.50
C TRP A 225 -18.18 14.31 14.57
N GLY A 226 -19.19 13.61 15.10
CA GLY A 226 -20.35 13.16 14.32
C GLY A 226 -20.07 11.98 13.38
N LEU A 227 -18.91 11.34 13.50
CA LEU A 227 -18.54 10.12 12.78
C LEU A 227 -18.59 8.90 13.70
N ASP A 228 -19.30 7.86 13.26
CA ASP A 228 -19.21 6.52 13.83
C ASP A 228 -17.97 5.81 13.26
N PHE A 229 -17.02 5.44 14.13
CA PHE A 229 -15.78 4.80 13.73
C PHE A 229 -15.99 3.42 13.10
N ASN A 230 -16.99 2.65 13.54
CA ASN A 230 -17.28 1.34 12.95
C ASN A 230 -17.81 1.51 11.52
N ALA A 231 -18.72 2.46 11.32
CA ALA A 231 -19.22 2.79 9.99
C ALA A 231 -18.07 3.25 9.06
N PHE A 232 -17.13 4.04 9.58
CA PHE A 232 -15.91 4.41 8.86
C PHE A 232 -15.08 3.18 8.47
N MET A 233 -14.78 2.28 9.42
CA MET A 233 -13.97 1.09 9.18
C MET A 233 -14.61 0.17 8.13
N ASP A 234 -15.93 -0.04 8.22
CA ASP A 234 -16.68 -0.82 7.25
C ASP A 234 -16.61 -0.20 5.85
N ALA A 235 -16.84 1.12 5.75
CA ALA A 235 -16.75 1.84 4.47
C ALA A 235 -15.34 1.77 3.88
N TYR A 236 -14.32 1.95 4.71
CA TYR A 236 -12.92 1.93 4.34
C TYR A 236 -12.46 0.56 3.83
N LEU A 237 -12.70 -0.51 4.61
CA LEU A 237 -12.29 -1.87 4.25
C LEU A 237 -13.07 -2.39 3.05
N THR A 238 -14.37 -2.06 2.96
CA THR A 238 -15.19 -2.35 1.78
C THR A 238 -14.57 -1.71 0.54
N LEU A 239 -14.29 -0.41 0.59
CA LEU A 239 -13.69 0.26 -0.56
C LEU A 239 -12.30 -0.27 -0.89
N ALA A 240 -11.45 -0.56 0.10
CA ALA A 240 -10.12 -1.14 -0.10
C ALA A 240 -10.17 -2.46 -0.87
N ARG A 241 -11.15 -3.31 -0.53
CA ARG A 241 -11.44 -4.54 -1.29
C ARG A 241 -11.92 -4.23 -2.70
N ASP A 242 -12.89 -3.33 -2.85
CA ASP A 242 -13.56 -3.05 -4.12
C ASP A 242 -12.66 -2.32 -5.13
N VAL A 243 -11.69 -1.52 -4.68
CA VAL A 243 -10.70 -0.89 -5.59
C VAL A 243 -9.68 -1.88 -6.11
N HIS A 244 -9.57 -3.06 -5.50
CA HIS A 244 -8.64 -4.13 -5.92
C HIS A 244 -7.19 -3.70 -6.11
N ARG A 245 -6.69 -2.70 -5.36
CA ARG A 245 -5.31 -2.20 -5.54
C ARG A 245 -4.20 -3.19 -5.22
N HIS A 246 -4.55 -4.27 -4.53
CA HIS A 246 -3.69 -5.42 -4.33
C HIS A 246 -3.60 -6.34 -5.57
N LEU A 247 -4.36 -6.06 -6.62
CA LEU A 247 -4.40 -6.79 -7.89
C LEU A 247 -4.00 -5.85 -9.05
N PRO A 248 -3.42 -6.38 -10.14
CA PRO A 248 -3.07 -5.58 -11.31
C PRO A 248 -4.24 -4.79 -11.90
N GLU A 249 -5.46 -5.32 -11.86
CA GLU A 249 -6.65 -4.68 -12.44
C GLU A 249 -7.16 -3.48 -11.63
N GLY A 250 -6.84 -3.44 -10.33
CA GLY A 250 -7.27 -2.38 -9.43
C GLY A 250 -6.23 -1.30 -9.18
N LEU A 251 -5.01 -1.47 -9.68
CA LEU A 251 -4.07 -0.36 -9.81
C LEU A 251 -4.72 0.71 -10.72
N PRO A 252 -4.50 2.03 -10.45
CA PRO A 252 -4.79 3.04 -11.46
C PRO A 252 -4.19 2.57 -12.78
N PRO A 253 -4.83 2.77 -13.94
CA PRO A 253 -4.26 2.34 -15.20
C PRO A 253 -2.87 2.96 -15.31
N ALA A 254 -1.85 2.18 -14.94
CA ALA A 254 -0.53 2.33 -15.47
C ALA A 254 -0.73 2.19 -16.99
N HIS A 255 0.19 2.69 -17.78
CA HIS A 255 0.21 2.28 -19.18
C HIS A 255 0.64 0.80 -19.18
N VAL A 256 -0.31 -0.08 -18.84
CA VAL A 256 -0.06 -1.48 -18.50
C VAL A 256 0.50 -2.14 -19.73
N TYR A 257 1.69 -2.69 -19.56
CA TYR A 257 2.31 -3.57 -20.52
C TYR A 257 1.36 -4.74 -20.83
N LYS A 258 0.85 -4.78 -22.06
CA LYS A 258 0.09 -5.91 -22.61
C LYS A 258 0.97 -6.87 -23.43
N GLY A 259 2.29 -6.74 -23.38
CA GLY A 259 3.18 -7.51 -24.24
C GLY A 259 3.47 -8.90 -23.69
N GLU A 260 3.43 -9.87 -24.58
CA GLU A 260 3.89 -11.24 -24.33
C GLU A 260 5.31 -11.25 -23.76
N GLN A 261 5.62 -12.27 -22.93
CA GLN A 261 6.92 -12.56 -22.32
C GLN A 261 8.02 -12.86 -23.35
N GLY A 262 8.26 -11.95 -24.29
CA GLY A 262 9.48 -11.89 -25.05
C GLY A 262 10.60 -11.56 -24.08
N SER A 263 11.66 -12.38 -24.11
CA SER A 263 12.93 -12.13 -23.45
C SER A 263 13.55 -10.82 -24.00
N SER A 264 12.99 -9.65 -23.65
CA SER A 264 13.68 -8.37 -23.80
C SER A 264 14.96 -8.49 -22.98
N SER A 265 16.09 -8.12 -23.59
CA SER A 265 17.37 -8.12 -22.92
C SER A 265 17.37 -7.01 -21.88
N SER A 266 16.76 -7.28 -20.72
CA SER A 266 16.66 -6.34 -19.61
C SER A 266 18.07 -5.83 -19.31
N LYS A 267 18.29 -4.53 -19.54
CA LYS A 267 19.54 -3.85 -19.18
C LYS A 267 19.90 -4.28 -17.76
N LYS A 268 21.09 -4.87 -17.56
CA LYS A 268 21.53 -5.30 -16.24
C LYS A 268 21.53 -4.09 -15.31
N ARG A 269 20.65 -4.10 -14.29
CA ARG A 269 20.50 -3.01 -13.31
C ARG A 269 21.38 -3.29 -12.10
N LYS A 270 22.04 -2.28 -11.54
CA LYS A 270 22.73 -2.39 -10.26
C LYS A 270 21.76 -2.09 -9.13
N ILE A 271 21.41 -3.12 -8.35
CA ILE A 271 20.39 -3.04 -7.29
C ILE A 271 21.06 -3.23 -5.93
N ALA A 272 20.69 -2.38 -4.97
CA ALA A 272 20.97 -2.57 -3.55
C ALA A 272 19.69 -2.95 -2.80
N ILE A 273 19.82 -3.84 -1.81
CA ILE A 273 18.79 -4.13 -0.82
C ILE A 273 19.26 -3.58 0.52
N THR A 274 18.44 -2.75 1.15
CA THR A 274 18.73 -2.07 2.42
C THR A 274 17.73 -2.47 3.48
N SER A 275 18.20 -2.53 4.72
CA SER A 275 17.33 -2.69 5.87
C SER A 275 18.07 -2.39 7.17
N VAL A 276 17.32 -2.06 8.21
CA VAL A 276 17.82 -1.74 9.54
C VAL A 276 17.08 -2.56 10.58
N CYS A 277 17.84 -3.29 11.39
CA CYS A 277 17.37 -4.15 12.48
C CYS A 277 18.05 -3.70 13.78
N ALA A 278 17.66 -2.52 14.30
CA ALA A 278 18.29 -1.91 15.46
C ALA A 278 17.68 -2.40 16.80
N TYR A 279 17.48 -3.71 16.96
CA TYR A 279 17.02 -4.30 18.22
C TYR A 279 18.20 -4.40 19.20
N LYS A 280 17.95 -4.09 20.47
CA LYS A 280 18.93 -4.32 21.54
C LYS A 280 19.05 -5.81 21.85
N GLU A 281 20.19 -6.23 22.41
CA GLU A 281 20.48 -7.65 22.72
C GLU A 281 19.43 -8.29 23.65
N GLU A 282 18.90 -7.51 24.58
CA GLU A 282 17.85 -7.92 25.50
C GLU A 282 16.45 -8.01 24.87
N HIS A 283 16.27 -7.51 23.64
CA HIS A 283 14.97 -7.52 22.98
C HIS A 283 14.65 -8.91 22.42
N MET A 284 13.40 -9.37 22.56
CA MET A 284 12.98 -10.70 22.07
C MET A 284 13.16 -10.91 20.55
N PHE A 285 13.30 -9.83 19.78
CA PHE A 285 13.55 -9.86 18.34
C PHE A 285 15.02 -9.66 17.96
N TYR A 286 15.96 -9.68 18.91
CA TYR A 286 17.39 -9.54 18.60
C TYR A 286 17.88 -10.59 17.59
N GLU A 287 17.44 -11.84 17.75
CA GLU A 287 17.81 -12.95 16.85
C GLU A 287 17.25 -12.78 15.42
N LEU A 288 16.23 -11.92 15.23
CA LEU A 288 15.64 -11.65 13.92
C LEU A 288 16.70 -11.10 12.96
N TYR A 289 17.66 -10.29 13.44
CA TYR A 289 18.76 -9.79 12.62
C TYR A 289 19.51 -10.91 11.91
N ALA A 290 19.89 -11.97 12.64
CA ALA A 290 20.69 -13.07 12.08
C ALA A 290 19.90 -13.85 11.02
N LEU A 291 18.62 -14.15 11.29
CA LEU A 291 17.74 -14.86 10.37
C LEU A 291 17.52 -14.07 9.08
N VAL A 292 17.22 -12.79 9.23
CA VAL A 292 16.95 -11.87 8.13
C VAL A 292 18.22 -11.63 7.30
N LYS A 293 19.36 -11.48 7.96
CA LYS A 293 20.66 -11.39 7.29
C LYS A 293 20.92 -12.60 6.41
N GLN A 294 20.75 -13.80 6.95
CA GLN A 294 20.96 -15.03 6.21
C GLN A 294 20.03 -15.13 5.00
N ASN A 295 18.75 -14.78 5.16
CA ASN A 295 17.77 -14.78 4.08
C ASN A 295 18.16 -13.80 2.97
N ARG A 296 18.48 -12.55 3.33
CA ARG A 296 18.77 -11.48 2.38
C ARG A 296 20.11 -11.61 1.68
N ASP A 297 21.17 -11.95 2.41
CA ASP A 297 22.49 -12.19 1.84
C ASP A 297 22.40 -13.29 0.77
N ARG A 298 21.64 -14.36 1.06
CA ARG A 298 21.45 -15.45 0.11
C ARG A 298 20.68 -15.00 -1.14
N TYR A 299 19.62 -14.22 -0.97
CA TYR A 299 18.84 -13.69 -2.09
C TYR A 299 19.67 -12.72 -2.95
N ALA A 300 20.38 -11.79 -2.31
CA ALA A 300 21.24 -10.83 -2.97
C ALA A 300 22.38 -11.53 -3.75
N ALA A 301 23.05 -12.50 -3.12
CA ALA A 301 24.11 -13.27 -3.77
C ALA A 301 23.62 -14.08 -4.97
N LEU A 302 22.41 -14.66 -4.89
CA LEU A 302 21.81 -15.44 -5.98
C LEU A 302 21.58 -14.59 -7.24
N HIS A 303 21.20 -13.32 -7.07
CA HIS A 303 20.82 -12.44 -8.17
C HIS A 303 21.86 -11.38 -8.54
N GLY A 304 22.96 -11.29 -7.78
CA GLY A 304 24.03 -10.33 -8.01
C GLY A 304 23.69 -8.91 -7.54
N TYR A 305 22.91 -8.79 -6.45
CA TYR A 305 22.62 -7.53 -5.77
C TYR A 305 23.58 -7.30 -4.60
N ASP A 306 23.69 -6.04 -4.16
CA ASP A 306 24.38 -5.70 -2.91
C ASP A 306 23.38 -5.72 -1.74
N SER A 307 23.75 -6.27 -0.59
CA SER A 307 22.94 -6.25 0.62
C SER A 307 23.57 -5.37 1.70
N HIS A 308 22.79 -4.40 2.19
CA HIS A 308 23.17 -3.42 3.20
C HIS A 308 22.24 -3.57 4.41
N LEU A 309 22.59 -4.50 5.30
CA LEU A 309 21.83 -4.75 6.53
C LEU A 309 22.55 -4.17 7.75
N TRP A 310 21.89 -3.23 8.42
CA TRP A 310 22.43 -2.55 9.60
C TRP A 310 21.79 -3.08 10.87
N ASN A 311 22.59 -3.31 11.92
CA ASN A 311 22.12 -3.70 13.26
C ASN A 311 22.06 -2.51 14.24
N SER A 312 22.21 -1.29 13.72
CA SER A 312 22.14 -0.04 14.48
C SER A 312 21.33 0.98 13.71
N THR A 313 20.81 1.99 14.41
CA THR A 313 20.13 3.12 13.79
C THR A 313 21.06 3.88 12.84
N PHE A 314 20.55 4.31 11.68
CA PHE A 314 21.31 5.06 10.69
C PHE A 314 21.63 6.49 11.16
N ASP A 315 20.61 7.20 11.68
CA ASP A 315 20.79 8.49 12.37
C ASP A 315 20.38 8.31 13.84
N ALA A 316 21.37 8.29 14.73
CA ALA A 316 21.15 8.13 16.17
C ALA A 316 20.34 9.28 16.81
N ASN A 317 20.16 10.39 16.11
CA ASN A 317 19.37 11.54 16.57
C ASN A 317 17.91 11.49 16.10
N ARG A 318 17.49 10.42 15.43
CA ARG A 318 16.11 10.22 14.97
C ARG A 318 15.56 8.92 15.52
N ALA A 319 14.22 8.83 15.55
CA ALA A 319 13.56 7.58 15.87
C ALA A 319 14.04 6.45 14.92
N PRO A 320 14.23 5.21 15.40
CA PRO A 320 14.80 4.12 14.61
C PRO A 320 14.13 3.89 13.25
N VAL A 321 12.81 4.08 13.17
CA VAL A 321 12.01 3.91 11.94
C VAL A 321 12.51 4.77 10.78
N TRP A 322 13.04 5.97 11.05
CA TRP A 322 13.61 6.83 10.01
C TRP A 322 14.84 6.24 9.34
N SER A 323 15.49 5.25 9.95
CA SER A 323 16.61 4.55 9.32
C SER A 323 16.17 3.78 8.07
N ALA A 324 14.91 3.32 8.00
CA ALA A 324 14.35 2.67 6.82
C ALA A 324 14.28 3.62 5.60
N VAL A 325 14.19 4.93 5.84
CA VAL A 325 14.16 5.99 4.80
C VAL A 325 15.55 6.61 4.58
N GLY A 326 16.31 6.84 5.65
CA GLY A 326 17.61 7.51 5.59
C GLY A 326 18.71 6.66 4.94
N LEU A 327 18.73 5.36 5.23
CA LEU A 327 19.71 4.45 4.64
C LEU A 327 19.58 4.37 3.10
N PRO A 328 18.41 4.06 2.50
CA PRO A 328 18.29 4.03 1.05
C PRO A 328 18.57 5.40 0.41
N LEU A 329 18.18 6.50 1.08
CA LEU A 329 18.52 7.86 0.64
C LEU A 329 20.03 8.08 0.51
N SER A 330 20.82 7.64 1.49
CA SER A 330 22.29 7.72 1.41
C SER A 330 22.88 6.87 0.28
N LEU A 331 22.22 5.79 -0.14
CA LEU A 331 22.73 4.93 -1.21
C LEU A 331 22.40 5.46 -2.60
N VAL A 332 21.30 6.21 -2.76
CA VAL A 332 20.99 6.89 -4.03
C VAL A 332 21.76 8.22 -4.16
N GLN A 333 22.28 8.79 -3.08
CA GLN A 333 23.10 10.01 -3.15
C GLN A 333 24.55 9.70 -3.59
N PRO A 334 25.01 10.25 -4.74
CA PRO A 334 26.36 10.02 -5.28
C PRO A 334 27.49 10.31 -4.29
N GLU A 335 27.28 11.26 -3.40
CA GLU A 335 28.27 11.76 -2.46
C GLU A 335 28.60 10.75 -1.35
N TYR A 336 27.71 9.78 -1.09
CA TYR A 336 27.78 8.91 0.08
C TYR A 336 28.16 7.46 -0.24
N SER A 337 27.66 6.90 -1.34
CA SER A 337 27.80 5.46 -1.58
C SER A 337 29.13 5.07 -2.23
N GLY A 338 29.83 6.02 -2.88
CA GLY A 338 30.96 5.72 -3.77
C GLY A 338 30.61 4.76 -4.92
N THR A 339 29.32 4.39 -5.04
CA THR A 339 28.80 3.28 -5.82
C THR A 339 27.45 3.68 -6.41
N HIS A 340 27.36 3.71 -7.74
CA HIS A 340 26.12 4.08 -8.41
C HIS A 340 25.17 2.89 -8.54
N TYR A 341 24.17 2.82 -7.65
CA TYR A 341 23.01 1.95 -7.81
C TYR A 341 21.99 2.58 -8.77
N ASP A 342 21.34 1.78 -9.60
CA ASP A 342 20.21 2.22 -10.42
C ASP A 342 18.92 2.26 -9.58
N TRP A 343 18.77 1.27 -8.69
CA TRP A 343 17.63 1.12 -7.79
C TRP A 343 18.11 0.69 -6.40
N VAL A 344 17.45 1.23 -5.38
CA VAL A 344 17.63 0.81 -3.99
C VAL A 344 16.30 0.32 -3.44
N VAL A 345 16.29 -0.90 -2.92
CA VAL A 345 15.15 -1.51 -2.27
C VAL A 345 15.30 -1.33 -0.77
N ALA A 346 14.35 -0.67 -0.14
CA ALA A 346 14.21 -0.60 1.31
C ALA A 346 13.25 -1.69 1.78
N ALA A 347 13.61 -2.39 2.84
CA ALA A 347 12.82 -3.46 3.43
C ALA A 347 12.87 -3.37 4.96
N ASP A 348 11.73 -3.51 5.62
CA ASP A 348 11.63 -3.60 7.08
C ASP A 348 12.38 -4.81 7.62
N CYS A 349 12.84 -4.75 8.87
CA CYS A 349 13.65 -5.84 9.44
C CYS A 349 12.93 -7.21 9.38
N ASP A 350 11.61 -7.26 9.55
CA ASP A 350 10.81 -8.48 9.55
C ASP A 350 10.39 -8.98 8.15
N MET A 351 10.81 -8.32 7.07
CA MET A 351 10.54 -8.77 5.71
C MET A 351 11.54 -9.83 5.22
N MET A 352 11.04 -10.96 4.71
CA MET A 352 11.86 -12.06 4.17
C MET A 352 11.49 -12.42 2.73
N PHE A 353 12.50 -12.80 1.94
CA PHE A 353 12.30 -13.39 0.61
C PHE A 353 11.93 -14.86 0.76
N ILE A 354 10.69 -15.21 0.40
CA ILE A 354 10.19 -16.60 0.43
C ILE A 354 10.43 -17.26 -0.93
N ASN A 355 10.13 -16.56 -2.02
CA ASN A 355 10.44 -17.02 -3.36
C ASN A 355 11.81 -16.48 -3.78
N MET A 356 12.82 -17.35 -3.69
CA MET A 356 14.21 -16.98 -4.00
C MET A 356 14.48 -16.89 -5.51
N ASP A 357 13.60 -17.42 -6.37
CA ASP A 357 13.83 -17.51 -7.81
C ASP A 357 13.31 -16.27 -8.57
N VAL A 358 12.33 -15.56 -8.00
CA VAL A 358 11.81 -14.32 -8.57
C VAL A 358 12.80 -13.18 -8.32
N LYS A 359 13.21 -12.50 -9.40
CA LYS A 359 14.12 -11.36 -9.36
C LYS A 359 13.40 -10.05 -9.09
N ILE A 360 14.09 -9.09 -8.48
CA ILE A 360 13.61 -7.70 -8.36
C ILE A 360 13.44 -7.08 -9.75
N GLU A 361 14.32 -7.40 -10.72
CA GLU A 361 14.16 -6.92 -12.09
C GLU A 361 12.84 -7.35 -12.71
N LYS A 362 12.27 -8.52 -12.34
CA LYS A 362 10.97 -8.92 -12.86
C LYS A 362 9.87 -7.92 -12.44
N ILE A 363 9.92 -7.46 -11.19
CA ILE A 363 8.99 -6.43 -10.68
C ILE A 363 9.25 -5.11 -11.40
N LEU A 364 10.52 -4.73 -11.55
CA LEU A 364 10.87 -3.50 -12.27
C LEU A 364 10.44 -3.56 -13.75
N ASP A 365 10.59 -4.69 -14.43
CA ASP A 365 10.20 -4.83 -15.83
C ASP A 365 8.67 -4.81 -16.00
N GLU A 366 7.91 -5.08 -14.96
CA GLU A 366 6.44 -4.98 -14.95
C GLU A 366 5.96 -3.52 -14.82
N TYR A 367 6.63 -2.72 -13.99
CA TYR A 367 6.16 -1.36 -13.64
C TYR A 367 7.01 -0.21 -14.17
N VAL A 368 8.25 -0.47 -14.60
CA VAL A 368 9.23 0.56 -15.00
C VAL A 368 9.91 0.27 -16.35
N ASN A 369 9.30 -0.56 -17.21
CA ASN A 369 9.85 -0.89 -18.52
C ASN A 369 9.55 0.18 -19.58
N GLU A 370 10.56 1.01 -19.83
CA GLU A 370 10.52 2.13 -20.79
C GLU A 370 10.34 1.70 -22.25
N GLU A 371 10.72 0.47 -22.61
CA GLU A 371 10.51 -0.05 -23.98
C GLU A 371 9.02 -0.27 -24.26
N THR A 372 8.28 -0.59 -23.20
CA THR A 372 6.89 -1.00 -23.28
C THR A 372 5.92 0.10 -22.90
N ASP A 373 6.40 1.02 -22.07
CA ASP A 373 5.69 2.20 -21.60
C ASP A 373 6.67 3.38 -21.50
N PRO A 374 6.64 4.33 -22.45
CA PRO A 374 7.48 5.51 -22.37
C PRO A 374 7.25 6.39 -21.13
N ALA A 375 6.09 6.30 -20.46
CA ALA A 375 5.82 7.00 -19.21
C ALA A 375 6.48 6.31 -18.00
N ALA A 376 6.89 5.05 -18.14
CA ALA A 376 7.62 4.31 -17.12
C ALA A 376 8.95 4.97 -16.72
N LYS A 377 9.51 5.83 -17.58
CA LYS A 377 10.70 6.64 -17.26
C LYS A 377 10.45 7.64 -16.12
N ASP A 378 9.19 8.04 -15.93
CA ASP A 378 8.74 9.00 -14.92
C ASP A 378 8.37 8.29 -13.59
N VAL A 379 8.58 6.97 -13.50
CA VAL A 379 8.37 6.20 -12.27
C VAL A 379 9.66 6.17 -11.44
N HIS A 380 9.69 6.97 -10.38
CA HIS A 380 10.88 7.14 -9.54
C HIS A 380 10.81 6.39 -8.20
N VAL A 381 9.60 6.01 -7.77
CA VAL A 381 9.36 5.24 -6.54
C VAL A 381 8.29 4.19 -6.81
N LEU A 382 8.54 2.95 -6.36
CA LEU A 382 7.52 1.92 -6.20
C LEU A 382 7.36 1.64 -4.71
N ILE A 383 6.14 1.58 -4.21
CA ILE A 383 5.87 1.33 -2.80
C ILE A 383 4.68 0.38 -2.71
N THR A 384 4.72 -0.54 -1.76
CA THR A 384 3.61 -1.47 -1.58
C THR A 384 2.38 -0.82 -1.01
N GLU A 385 1.24 -1.36 -1.40
CA GLU A 385 -0.05 -1.11 -0.79
C GLU A 385 -0.57 -2.46 -0.28
N ASP A 386 -1.02 -2.53 0.97
CA ASP A 386 -1.73 -3.68 1.50
C ASP A 386 -3.26 -3.43 1.50
N GLY A 387 -4.05 -4.37 2.02
CA GLY A 387 -5.50 -4.19 2.14
C GLY A 387 -5.94 -3.01 3.02
N ARG A 388 -4.99 -2.32 3.66
CA ARG A 388 -5.14 -1.13 4.50
C ARG A 388 -4.33 0.05 3.94
N GLY A 389 -4.04 0.05 2.65
CA GLY A 389 -3.40 1.18 1.99
C GLY A 389 -1.88 1.13 2.01
N LEU A 390 -1.28 2.30 1.80
CA LEU A 390 0.14 2.42 1.49
C LEU A 390 0.99 1.94 2.67
N ALA A 391 1.88 0.98 2.42
CA ALA A 391 2.72 0.34 3.41
C ALA A 391 4.21 0.64 3.15
N GLY A 392 4.85 1.30 4.12
CA GLY A 392 6.27 1.69 4.05
C GLY A 392 7.27 0.55 4.22
N GLY A 393 6.80 -0.66 4.54
CA GLY A 393 7.69 -1.78 4.89
C GLY A 393 8.49 -2.36 3.73
N ILE A 394 8.10 -2.06 2.48
CA ILE A 394 8.96 -2.27 1.32
C ILE A 394 8.69 -1.20 0.26
N PHE A 395 9.77 -0.58 -0.22
CA PHE A 395 9.70 0.34 -1.35
C PHE A 395 11.01 0.31 -2.15
N LEU A 396 10.93 0.72 -3.41
CA LEU A 396 12.05 0.80 -4.33
C LEU A 396 12.18 2.24 -4.81
N ILE A 397 13.39 2.78 -4.77
CA ILE A 397 13.69 4.14 -5.24
C ILE A 397 14.67 4.06 -6.41
N ARG A 398 14.33 4.74 -7.49
CA ARG A 398 15.22 4.95 -8.63
C ARG A 398 16.28 5.99 -8.25
N ASN A 399 17.53 5.73 -8.60
CA ASN A 399 18.57 6.74 -8.52
C ASN A 399 18.43 7.76 -9.67
N SER A 400 17.44 8.63 -9.57
CA SER A 400 17.26 9.80 -10.43
C SER A 400 17.20 11.08 -9.58
N PRO A 401 17.34 12.27 -10.19
CA PRO A 401 17.12 13.53 -9.48
C PRO A 401 15.76 13.57 -8.75
N GLU A 402 14.70 13.11 -9.39
CA GLU A 402 13.33 13.10 -8.87
C GLU A 402 13.17 12.05 -7.76
N GLY A 403 13.70 10.84 -7.92
CA GLY A 403 13.66 9.80 -6.88
C GLY A 403 14.38 10.24 -5.61
N ARG A 404 15.52 10.91 -5.76
CA ARG A 404 16.26 11.54 -4.66
C ARG A 404 15.46 12.67 -4.01
N ALA A 405 14.88 13.57 -4.80
CA ALA A 405 14.09 14.68 -4.28
C ALA A 405 12.86 14.19 -3.50
N ILE A 406 12.18 13.16 -4.01
CA ILE A 406 11.03 12.53 -3.36
C ILE A 406 11.42 11.91 -2.01
N ILE A 407 12.43 11.05 -1.97
CA ILE A 407 12.76 10.40 -0.70
C ILE A 407 13.37 11.39 0.29
N GLN A 408 14.06 12.43 -0.20
CA GLN A 408 14.57 13.52 0.63
C GLN A 408 13.43 14.32 1.28
N SER A 409 12.32 14.56 0.58
CA SER A 409 11.16 15.24 1.15
C SER A 409 10.46 14.37 2.20
N VAL A 410 10.31 13.07 1.92
CA VAL A 410 9.79 12.10 2.90
C VAL A 410 10.66 12.04 4.16
N TYR A 411 11.98 11.95 3.98
CA TYR A 411 12.94 11.93 5.10
C TYR A 411 12.90 13.25 5.88
N GLY A 412 12.87 14.37 5.18
CA GLY A 412 12.83 15.72 5.77
C GLY A 412 14.07 16.06 6.60
N GLU A 413 13.94 17.14 7.38
CA GLU A 413 14.95 17.57 8.36
C GLU A 413 14.82 16.78 9.68
N ARG A 414 15.59 17.16 10.71
CA ARG A 414 15.40 16.62 12.07
C ARG A 414 14.23 17.32 12.75
N ASN A 415 13.55 16.61 13.67
CA ASN A 415 12.40 17.14 14.42
C ASN A 415 11.27 17.59 13.49
N THR A 416 10.95 16.78 12.48
CA THR A 416 9.86 17.08 11.55
C THR A 416 8.51 16.97 12.24
N VAL A 417 7.47 17.57 11.65
CA VAL A 417 6.11 17.42 12.19
C VAL A 417 5.64 15.96 12.22
N TYR A 418 6.21 15.12 11.36
CA TYR A 418 5.93 13.68 11.26
C TYR A 418 6.42 12.92 12.50
N ASP A 419 7.40 13.44 13.25
CA ASP A 419 7.86 12.84 14.50
C ASP A 419 6.78 12.82 15.59
N ARG A 420 5.65 13.51 15.38
CA ARG A 420 4.50 13.54 16.30
C ARG A 420 3.47 12.44 16.04
N HIS A 421 3.67 11.61 15.01
CA HIS A 421 2.79 10.50 14.65
C HIS A 421 3.38 9.15 15.12
N ASP A 422 2.57 8.15 15.41
CA ASP A 422 3.05 6.80 15.77
C ASP A 422 3.79 6.15 14.57
N LEU A 423 3.14 6.15 13.41
CA LEU A 423 3.68 5.66 12.12
C LEU A 423 4.38 6.77 11.32
N LYS A 424 5.45 7.35 11.87
CA LYS A 424 6.09 8.60 11.40
C LYS A 424 6.43 8.62 9.90
N ASP A 425 7.09 7.59 9.42
CA ASP A 425 7.55 7.44 8.05
C ASP A 425 6.39 7.13 7.09
N GLN A 426 5.49 6.21 7.46
CA GLN A 426 4.29 5.90 6.68
C GLN A 426 3.38 7.12 6.53
N TRP A 427 3.21 7.90 7.61
CA TRP A 427 2.48 9.17 7.56
C TRP A 427 3.16 10.17 6.63
N SER A 428 4.50 10.27 6.68
CA SER A 428 5.25 11.09 5.74
C SER A 428 5.05 10.65 4.28
N PHE A 429 5.05 9.34 4.01
CA PHE A 429 4.75 8.82 2.66
C PHE A 429 3.33 9.18 2.21
N LEU A 430 2.32 8.96 3.04
CA LEU A 430 0.94 9.34 2.74
C LEU A 430 0.83 10.83 2.44
N TRP A 431 1.49 11.67 3.22
CA TRP A 431 1.43 13.12 3.03
C TRP A 431 2.11 13.59 1.74
N HIS A 432 3.22 12.97 1.33
CA HIS A 432 3.92 13.35 0.10
C HIS A 432 3.30 12.73 -1.17
N PHE A 433 2.75 11.51 -1.09
CA PHE A 433 2.25 10.79 -2.26
C PHE A 433 0.75 10.93 -2.48
N ILE A 434 -0.02 10.93 -1.39
CA ILE A 434 -1.46 10.86 -1.46
C ILE A 434 -2.09 12.24 -1.34
N ARG A 435 -1.73 13.03 -0.32
CA ARG A 435 -2.39 14.32 -0.02
C ARG A 435 -2.45 15.29 -1.21
N PRO A 436 -1.36 15.60 -1.95
CA PRO A 436 -1.40 16.57 -3.04
C PRO A 436 -2.36 16.17 -4.16
N LYS A 437 -2.43 14.86 -4.45
CA LYS A 437 -3.29 14.31 -5.50
C LYS A 437 -4.73 14.17 -5.02
N ALA A 438 -4.95 13.89 -3.73
CA ALA A 438 -6.25 13.63 -3.14
C ALA A 438 -7.15 14.88 -3.10
N THR A 439 -6.58 16.06 -2.77
CA THR A 439 -7.35 17.31 -2.66
C THR A 439 -7.16 18.28 -3.84
N GLY A 440 -6.13 18.13 -4.66
CA GLY A 440 -5.73 19.11 -5.68
C GLY A 440 -6.56 19.18 -6.98
N LEU A 441 -7.86 18.84 -7.00
CA LEU A 441 -8.67 19.02 -8.22
C LEU A 441 -9.01 20.48 -8.47
N ARG A 442 -8.97 20.88 -9.74
CA ARG A 442 -9.50 22.18 -10.14
C ARG A 442 -11.04 22.13 -10.15
N PRO A 443 -11.73 23.24 -9.80
CA PRO A 443 -13.20 23.30 -9.86
C PRO A 443 -13.79 22.86 -11.21
N GLN A 444 -13.07 23.12 -12.31
CA GLN A 444 -13.45 22.73 -13.66
C GLN A 444 -13.43 21.20 -13.86
N GLU A 445 -12.49 20.50 -13.23
CA GLU A 445 -12.40 19.03 -13.28
C GLU A 445 -13.55 18.42 -12.48
N ILE A 446 -13.85 18.99 -11.31
CA ILE A 446 -14.99 18.60 -10.48
C ILE A 446 -16.30 18.76 -11.26
N ALA A 447 -16.53 19.92 -11.87
CA ALA A 447 -17.73 20.19 -12.66
C ALA A 447 -17.87 19.20 -13.84
N ARG A 448 -16.76 18.88 -14.53
CA ARG A 448 -16.77 17.86 -15.60
C ARG A 448 -17.13 16.48 -15.09
N LEU A 449 -16.58 16.07 -13.95
CA LEU A 449 -16.85 14.75 -13.35
C LEU A 449 -18.30 14.63 -12.87
N LEU A 450 -18.89 15.71 -12.34
CA LEU A 450 -20.30 15.72 -11.94
C LEU A 450 -21.23 15.74 -13.17
N ALA A 451 -20.90 16.54 -14.19
CA ALA A 451 -21.72 16.68 -15.39
C ALA A 451 -21.77 15.39 -16.23
N SER A 452 -20.66 14.62 -16.31
CA SER A 452 -20.61 13.36 -17.05
C SER A 452 -21.60 12.31 -16.52
N ARG A 453 -21.98 12.38 -15.24
CA ARG A 453 -22.99 11.51 -14.63
C ARG A 453 -24.43 11.97 -14.86
N SER A 454 -24.67 13.28 -14.92
CA SER A 454 -26.00 13.80 -15.27
C SER A 454 -26.40 13.53 -16.73
N GLY A 455 -25.42 13.23 -17.59
CA GLY A 455 -25.59 13.16 -19.04
C GLY A 455 -26.05 11.83 -19.64
N SER A 456 -26.22 10.73 -18.88
CA SER A 456 -26.68 9.47 -19.50
C SER A 456 -27.27 8.45 -18.53
N LEU A 457 -28.55 8.16 -18.73
CA LEU A 457 -29.05 6.79 -18.76
C LEU A 457 -30.27 6.68 -19.68
N ARG A 458 -30.05 6.96 -20.97
CA ARG A 458 -30.71 6.27 -22.10
C ARG A 458 -29.77 6.28 -23.30
N VAL A 459 -28.82 5.35 -23.31
CA VAL A 459 -28.22 4.89 -24.56
C VAL A 459 -28.17 3.37 -24.52
N HIS A 460 -29.07 2.74 -25.26
CA HIS A 460 -28.88 1.37 -25.74
C HIS A 460 -27.86 1.40 -26.88
N GLY A 461 -26.83 0.55 -26.83
CA GLY A 461 -26.01 0.17 -27.98
C GLY A 461 -24.58 0.75 -28.02
N PRO A 462 -23.71 0.16 -28.87
CA PRO A 462 -22.60 -0.67 -28.38
C PRO A 462 -21.21 0.02 -28.42
N CYS A 463 -20.28 -0.61 -27.70
CA CYS A 463 -18.84 -0.37 -27.61
C CYS A 463 -18.21 0.47 -28.73
N TRP A 464 -17.65 1.62 -28.36
CA TRP A 464 -16.53 2.23 -29.07
C TRP A 464 -15.44 2.63 -28.06
N SER A 465 -14.25 2.08 -28.30
CA SER A 465 -12.99 2.44 -27.65
C SER A 465 -12.51 3.77 -28.25
N ILE A 466 -12.23 4.77 -27.40
CA ILE A 466 -11.56 6.01 -27.81
C ILE A 466 -10.27 6.11 -27.00
N GLY A 467 -9.13 6.04 -27.70
CA GLY A 467 -7.82 6.39 -27.19
C GLY A 467 -7.67 7.92 -27.13
N ILE A 468 -6.94 8.40 -26.12
CA ILE A 468 -6.57 9.81 -25.99
C ILE A 468 -5.07 9.89 -25.74
N MET A 469 -4.46 10.85 -26.45
CA MET A 469 -3.05 11.24 -26.48
C MET A 469 -2.47 11.63 -25.11
#